data_AF-A0A6N7XLH9-F1
#
_entry.id   AF-A0A6N7XLH9-F1
#
_cell.length_a   1.000
_cell.length_b   1.000
_cell.length_c   1.000
_cell.angle_alpha   90.00
_cell.angle_beta   90.00
_cell.angle_gamma   90.00
#
_symmetry.space_group_name_H-M   'P 1'
#
loop_
_entity.id
_entity.type
_entity.pdbx_description
1 polymer ?
#
loop_
_entity_poly.entity_id
_entity_poly.type
_entity_poly.pdbx_seq_one_letter_code
_entity_poly.pdbx_strand_id
1 'polypeptide(L)'
;MYRLYNPNTGEHFYTASAYEAGVDVKAGWRYEGIGWYAPKTSSTPVYRLYNPNAGDHHYTTSAAERDMLVKAGWRDEGIGWYSDDAKGVAVYREYNPNATSGAHNFTTNKAEDDMLANAGWNQEGIAWYGVKR
;
A
#
# COMPACT_ATOMS: atom_id res chain seq x y z
N MET A 1 8.90 2.71 -4.60
CA MET A 1 7.48 2.34 -4.75
C MET A 1 6.79 3.43 -5.52
N TYR A 2 6.29 3.10 -6.71
CA TYR A 2 5.43 4.00 -7.47
C TYR A 2 4.09 4.10 -6.75
N ARG A 3 3.60 5.33 -6.53
CA ARG A 3 2.29 5.62 -5.95
C ARG A 3 1.37 6.13 -7.05
N LEU A 4 0.24 5.45 -7.23
CA LEU A 4 -0.77 5.75 -8.23
C LEU A 4 -2.08 6.06 -7.52
N TYR A 5 -2.81 7.07 -8.01
CA TYR A 5 -4.13 7.45 -7.49
C TYR A 5 -5.19 7.27 -8.59
N ASN A 6 -6.29 6.61 -8.25
CA ASN A 6 -7.44 6.50 -9.14
C ASN A 6 -8.42 7.65 -8.87
N PRO A 7 -8.55 8.65 -9.77
CA PRO A 7 -9.44 9.79 -9.55
C PRO A 7 -10.94 9.43 -9.58
N ASN A 8 -11.30 8.24 -10.08
CA ASN A 8 -12.70 7.82 -10.18
C ASN A 8 -13.18 7.14 -8.90
N THR A 9 -12.29 6.44 -8.18
CA THR A 9 -12.64 5.64 -7.00
C THR A 9 -12.02 6.17 -5.71
N GLY A 10 -10.99 7.01 -5.80
CA GLY A 10 -10.24 7.52 -4.64
C GLY A 10 -9.16 6.55 -4.13
N GLU A 11 -8.97 5.41 -4.79
CA GLU A 11 -8.06 4.36 -4.37
C GLU A 11 -6.61 4.71 -4.69
N HIS A 12 -5.68 4.13 -3.93
CA HIS A 12 -4.26 4.17 -4.24
C HIS A 12 -3.73 2.77 -4.57
N PHE A 13 -2.82 2.71 -5.54
CA PHE A 13 -2.07 1.50 -5.88
C PHE A 13 -0.58 1.74 -5.70
N TYR A 14 0.11 0.72 -5.17
CA TYR A 14 1.53 0.78 -4.83
C TYR A 14 2.26 -0.39 -5.48
N THR A 15 3.26 -0.08 -6.32
CA THR A 15 4.03 -1.13 -7.01
C THR A 15 5.52 -0.80 -7.15
N ALA A 16 6.35 -1.84 -7.13
CA ALA A 16 7.77 -1.76 -7.48
C ALA A 16 8.00 -1.87 -9.00
N SER A 17 6.99 -2.33 -9.75
CA SER A 17 7.03 -2.54 -11.19
C SER A 17 6.72 -1.25 -11.95
N ALA A 18 7.70 -0.74 -12.69
CA ALA A 18 7.47 0.37 -13.61
C ALA A 18 6.50 0.00 -14.74
N TYR A 19 6.40 -1.30 -15.07
CA TYR A 19 5.45 -1.78 -16.07
C TYR A 19 4.01 -1.66 -15.56
N GLU A 20 3.71 -2.16 -14.35
CA GLU A 20 2.36 -2.05 -13.75
C GLU A 20 1.95 -0.58 -13.62
N ALA A 21 2.82 0.26 -13.05
CA ALA A 21 2.57 1.71 -12.97
C ALA A 21 2.29 2.34 -14.34
N GLY A 22 3.00 1.92 -15.39
CA GLY A 22 2.77 2.39 -16.74
C GLY A 22 1.46 1.90 -17.36
N VAL A 23 0.97 0.71 -16.98
CA VAL A 23 -0.36 0.22 -17.39
C VAL A 23 -1.46 1.04 -16.72
N ASP A 24 -1.35 1.31 -15.42
CA ASP A 24 -2.37 2.08 -14.69
C ASP A 24 -2.47 3.52 -15.18
N VAL A 25 -1.31 4.15 -15.47
CA VAL A 25 -1.28 5.50 -16.07
C VAL A 25 -1.98 5.52 -17.43
N LYS A 26 -1.78 4.49 -18.27
CA LYS A 26 -2.51 4.36 -19.55
C LYS A 26 -4.01 4.11 -19.35
N ALA A 27 -4.39 3.47 -18.24
CA ALA A 27 -5.77 3.27 -17.84
C ALA A 27 -6.41 4.52 -17.18
N GLY A 28 -5.68 5.63 -17.07
CA GLY A 28 -6.18 6.91 -16.56
C GLY A 28 -5.90 7.19 -15.08
N TRP A 29 -5.13 6.34 -14.41
CA TRP A 29 -4.68 6.63 -13.04
C TRP A 29 -3.64 7.75 -13.06
N ARG A 30 -3.63 8.55 -11.99
CA ARG A 30 -2.65 9.62 -11.80
C ARG A 30 -1.39 9.06 -11.15
N TYR A 31 -0.25 9.24 -11.80
CA TYR A 31 1.04 9.00 -11.16
C TYR A 31 1.36 10.12 -10.17
N GLU A 32 1.61 9.77 -8.91
CA GLU A 32 1.91 10.71 -7.83
C GLU A 32 3.39 10.73 -7.44
N GLY A 33 4.22 9.98 -8.16
CA GLY A 33 5.65 9.92 -7.90
C GLY A 33 6.07 8.68 -7.10
N ILE A 34 7.20 8.80 -6.41
CA ILE A 34 7.74 7.75 -5.56
C ILE A 34 7.26 8.00 -4.12
N GLY A 35 6.41 7.11 -3.59
CA GLY A 35 5.92 7.21 -2.21
C GLY A 35 7.02 6.92 -1.16
N TRP A 36 7.85 5.92 -1.43
CA TRP A 36 9.04 5.58 -0.63
C TRP A 36 10.02 4.71 -1.44
N TYR A 37 11.24 4.55 -0.91
CA TYR A 37 12.21 3.57 -1.40
C TYR A 37 12.23 2.36 -0.44
N ALA A 38 12.14 1.15 -0.99
CA ALA A 38 12.23 -0.09 -0.22
C ALA A 38 13.62 -0.71 -0.42
N PRO A 39 14.18 -1.42 0.58
CA PRO A 39 15.38 -2.23 0.37
C PRO A 39 15.13 -3.34 -0.65
N LYS A 40 16.20 -3.80 -1.30
CA LYS A 40 16.12 -4.93 -2.24
C LYS A 40 15.70 -6.23 -1.55
N THR A 41 16.17 -6.44 -0.32
CA THR A 41 15.88 -7.61 0.52
C THR A 41 15.99 -7.22 2.00
N SER A 42 15.20 -7.85 2.87
CA SER A 42 15.35 -7.79 4.33
C SER A 42 14.71 -9.03 4.97
N SER A 43 14.69 -9.10 6.31
CA SER A 43 13.99 -10.15 7.04
C SER A 43 12.47 -9.90 7.18
N THR A 44 11.99 -8.72 6.78
CA THR A 44 10.60 -8.28 6.96
C THR A 44 9.90 -8.11 5.61
N PRO A 45 9.26 -9.16 5.05
CA PRO A 45 8.53 -9.06 3.79
C PRO A 45 7.25 -8.23 3.94
N VAL A 46 6.86 -7.53 2.88
CA VAL A 46 5.52 -6.95 2.69
C VAL A 46 4.82 -7.78 1.62
N TYR A 47 3.79 -8.51 2.04
CA TYR A 47 2.95 -9.33 1.18
C TYR A 47 1.98 -8.48 0.39
N ARG A 48 1.81 -8.80 -0.88
CA ARG A 48 0.81 -8.19 -1.77
C ARG A 48 -0.31 -9.21 -2.00
N LEU A 49 -1.55 -8.80 -1.78
CA LEU A 49 -2.72 -9.63 -2.01
C LEU A 49 -3.67 -8.92 -2.96
N TYR A 50 -4.31 -9.68 -3.84
CA TYR A 50 -5.31 -9.18 -4.77
C TYR A 50 -6.70 -9.75 -4.46
N ASN A 51 -7.71 -8.89 -4.38
CA ASN A 51 -9.10 -9.28 -4.26
C ASN A 51 -9.75 -9.38 -5.65
N PRO A 52 -9.98 -10.58 -6.20
CA PRO A 52 -10.58 -10.73 -7.53
C PRO A 52 -12.04 -10.27 -7.62
N ASN A 53 -12.73 -10.11 -6.49
CA ASN A 53 -14.14 -9.71 -6.47
C ASN A 53 -14.31 -8.18 -6.45
N ALA A 54 -13.36 -7.46 -5.86
CA ALA A 54 -13.39 -5.99 -5.76
C ALA A 54 -12.43 -5.30 -6.76
N GLY A 55 -11.43 -6.01 -7.26
CA GLY A 55 -10.36 -5.41 -8.07
C GLY A 55 -9.32 -4.65 -7.24
N ASP A 56 -9.24 -4.93 -5.93
CA ASP A 56 -8.42 -4.20 -4.96
C ASP A 56 -7.14 -4.94 -4.58
N HIS A 57 -6.14 -4.20 -4.08
CA HIS A 57 -4.92 -4.75 -3.52
C HIS A 57 -4.76 -4.42 -2.03
N HIS A 58 -4.24 -5.39 -1.27
CA HIS A 58 -3.87 -5.21 0.13
C HIS A 58 -2.37 -5.46 0.33
N TYR A 59 -1.79 -4.72 1.27
CA TYR A 59 -0.36 -4.81 1.60
C TYR A 59 -0.16 -4.96 3.10
N THR A 60 0.61 -5.96 3.50
CA THR A 60 0.85 -6.23 4.93
C THR A 60 2.16 -6.93 5.22
N THR A 61 2.78 -6.61 6.35
CA THR A 61 3.90 -7.37 6.92
C THR A 61 3.41 -8.58 7.73
N SER A 62 2.13 -8.63 8.08
CA SER A 62 1.53 -9.68 8.90
C SER A 62 1.20 -10.92 8.08
N ALA A 63 1.95 -12.00 8.31
CA ALA A 63 1.65 -13.30 7.70
C ALA A 63 0.26 -13.82 8.12
N ALA A 64 -0.18 -13.52 9.35
CA ALA A 64 -1.50 -13.92 9.84
C ALA A 64 -2.65 -13.19 9.10
N GLU A 65 -2.47 -11.89 8.81
CA GLU A 65 -3.44 -11.11 8.02
C GLU A 65 -3.50 -11.62 6.58
N ARG A 66 -2.33 -11.86 5.95
CA ARG A 66 -2.25 -12.50 4.64
C ARG A 66 -3.02 -13.83 4.63
N ASP A 67 -2.74 -14.71 5.58
CA ASP A 67 -3.36 -16.04 5.62
C ASP A 67 -4.88 -15.97 5.86
N MET A 68 -5.34 -14.98 6.63
CA MET A 68 -6.77 -14.72 6.83
C MET A 68 -7.44 -14.28 5.52
N LEU A 69 -6.84 -13.34 4.80
CA LEU A 69 -7.37 -12.85 3.52
C LEU A 69 -7.36 -13.94 2.44
N VAL A 70 -6.32 -14.77 2.39
CA VAL A 70 -6.27 -15.94 1.49
C VAL A 70 -7.41 -16.90 1.80
N LYS A 71 -7.68 -17.20 3.08
CA LYS A 71 -8.84 -18.01 3.48
C LYS A 71 -10.18 -17.37 3.09
N ALA A 72 -10.23 -16.03 3.05
CA ALA A 72 -11.38 -15.26 2.58
C ALA A 72 -11.48 -15.16 1.04
N GLY A 73 -10.58 -15.81 0.29
CA GLY A 73 -10.63 -15.91 -1.17
C GLY A 73 -9.77 -14.89 -1.91
N TRP A 74 -8.95 -14.10 -1.21
CA TRP A 74 -7.95 -13.25 -1.85
C TRP A 74 -6.81 -14.09 -2.44
N ARG A 75 -6.19 -13.59 -3.50
CA ARG A 75 -5.01 -14.20 -4.11
C ARG A 75 -3.76 -13.64 -3.48
N ASP A 76 -2.93 -14.51 -2.91
CA ASP A 76 -1.57 -14.15 -2.51
C ASP A 76 -0.70 -13.99 -3.76
N GLU A 77 -0.18 -12.80 -3.98
CA GLU A 77 0.74 -12.49 -5.09
C GLU A 77 2.21 -12.55 -4.64
N GLY A 78 2.45 -12.96 -3.39
CA GLY A 78 3.77 -13.10 -2.80
C GLY A 78 4.32 -11.80 -2.23
N ILE A 79 5.64 -11.70 -2.22
CA ILE A 79 6.35 -10.54 -1.67
C ILE A 79 6.35 -9.42 -2.71
N GLY A 80 5.64 -8.33 -2.43
CA GLY A 80 5.67 -7.14 -3.27
C GLY A 80 6.97 -6.34 -3.09
N TRP A 81 7.43 -6.23 -1.83
CA TRP A 81 8.70 -5.62 -1.44
C TRP A 81 9.05 -5.97 0.00
N TYR A 82 10.10 -5.35 0.54
CA TYR A 82 10.58 -5.55 1.90
C TYR A 82 10.50 -4.26 2.71
N SER A 83 10.25 -4.38 4.02
CA SER A 83 10.44 -3.29 4.99
C SER A 83 11.92 -3.13 5.32
N ASP A 84 12.35 -1.90 5.59
CA ASP A 84 13.69 -1.62 6.11
C ASP A 84 13.81 -2.03 7.59
N ASP A 85 14.63 -3.05 7.86
CA ASP A 85 14.89 -3.54 9.22
C ASP A 85 15.64 -2.49 10.08
N ALA A 86 16.37 -1.56 9.44
CA ALA A 86 17.00 -0.43 10.11
C ALA A 86 16.03 0.71 10.45
N LYS A 87 14.74 0.57 10.08
CA LYS A 87 13.65 1.52 10.36
C LYS A 87 13.95 2.94 9.89
N GLY A 88 14.43 3.10 8.65
CA GLY A 88 14.88 4.37 8.09
C GLY A 88 13.81 5.45 7.99
N VAL A 89 12.71 5.18 7.28
CA VAL A 89 11.60 6.11 7.01
C VAL A 89 10.29 5.41 7.30
N ALA A 90 9.48 5.91 8.24
CA ALA A 90 8.18 5.31 8.55
C ALA A 90 7.21 5.46 7.37
N VAL A 91 6.46 4.39 7.08
CA VAL A 91 5.29 4.40 6.19
C VAL A 91 4.06 4.12 7.05
N TYR A 92 3.17 5.10 7.14
CA TYR A 92 1.91 5.04 7.86
C TYR A 92 0.86 4.30 7.04
N ARG A 93 -0.07 3.61 7.73
CA ARG A 93 -1.23 2.94 7.14
C ARG A 93 -2.49 3.60 7.67
N GLU A 94 -3.34 4.06 6.78
CA GLU A 94 -4.66 4.60 7.10
C GLU A 94 -5.75 3.75 6.45
N TYR A 95 -6.83 3.48 7.17
CA TYR A 95 -7.99 2.73 6.68
C TYR A 95 -9.23 3.63 6.61
N ASN A 96 -9.89 3.68 5.46
CA ASN A 96 -11.16 4.34 5.25
C ASN A 96 -12.32 3.39 5.51
N PRO A 97 -13.03 3.49 6.65
CA PRO A 97 -14.17 2.61 6.94
C PRO A 97 -15.37 2.84 6.02
N ASN A 98 -15.39 3.92 5.25
CA ASN A 98 -16.49 4.29 4.36
C ASN A 98 -16.21 3.97 2.88
N ALA A 99 -15.02 3.44 2.56
CA ALA A 99 -14.67 3.07 1.19
C ALA A 99 -15.32 1.74 0.79
N THR A 100 -15.81 1.66 -0.44
CA THR A 100 -16.31 0.39 -1.03
C THR A 100 -15.16 -0.50 -1.54
N SER A 101 -14.05 0.11 -1.94
CA SER A 101 -12.83 -0.54 -2.43
C SER A 101 -11.63 0.40 -2.25
N GLY A 102 -10.41 -0.15 -2.21
CA GLY A 102 -9.14 0.56 -2.00
C GLY A 102 -9.14 1.37 -0.71
N ALA A 103 -9.58 0.70 0.35
CA ALA A 103 -9.81 1.32 1.65
C ALA A 103 -8.52 1.73 2.38
N HIS A 104 -7.33 1.33 1.91
CA HIS A 104 -6.08 1.66 2.58
C HIS A 104 -5.25 2.70 1.83
N ASN A 105 -4.70 3.64 2.59
CA ASN A 105 -3.64 4.55 2.14
C ASN A 105 -2.31 4.19 2.83
N PHE A 106 -1.21 4.47 2.14
CA PHE A 106 0.14 4.25 2.65
C PHE A 106 1.03 5.45 2.32
N THR A 107 1.49 6.15 3.36
CA THR A 107 2.25 7.40 3.16
C THR A 107 3.44 7.56 4.09
N THR A 108 4.48 8.21 3.60
CA THR A 108 5.58 8.71 4.45
C THR A 108 5.29 10.10 5.02
N ASN A 109 4.22 10.74 4.55
CA ASN A 109 3.86 12.10 4.95
C ASN A 109 2.93 12.07 6.17
N LYS A 110 3.50 12.40 7.34
CA LYS A 110 2.73 12.48 8.59
C LYS A 110 1.57 13.48 8.53
N ALA A 111 1.70 14.58 7.78
CA ALA A 111 0.63 15.55 7.65
C ALA A 111 -0.55 15.02 6.82
N GLU A 112 -0.29 14.14 5.84
CA GLU A 112 -1.35 13.45 5.10
C GLU A 112 -2.09 12.45 6.01
N ASP A 113 -1.34 11.64 6.75
CA ASP A 113 -1.86 10.72 7.77
C ASP A 113 -2.79 11.45 8.76
N ASP A 114 -2.34 12.57 9.33
CA ASP A 114 -3.15 13.40 10.25
C ASP A 114 -4.36 14.05 9.57
N MET A 115 -4.23 14.46 8.30
CA MET A 115 -5.33 15.04 7.55
C MET A 115 -6.43 13.99 7.28
N LEU A 116 -6.06 12.77 6.89
CA LEU A 116 -7.00 11.68 6.66
C LEU A 116 -7.69 11.25 7.96
N ALA A 117 -6.95 11.23 9.08
CA ALA A 117 -7.53 11.01 10.40
C ALA A 117 -8.62 12.04 10.74
N ASN A 118 -8.34 13.32 10.51
CA ASN A 118 -9.32 14.40 10.69
C ASN A 118 -10.52 14.30 9.72
N ALA A 119 -10.33 13.65 8.57
CA ALA A 119 -11.39 13.34 7.61
C ALA A 119 -12.17 12.06 7.96
N GLY A 120 -11.92 11.43 9.11
CA GLY A 120 -12.64 10.25 9.61
C GLY A 120 -12.05 8.90 9.20
N TRP A 121 -10.81 8.87 8.68
CA TRP A 121 -10.09 7.62 8.46
C TRP A 121 -9.47 7.14 9.77
N ASN A 122 -9.27 5.82 9.89
CA ASN A 122 -8.61 5.21 11.02
C ASN A 122 -7.10 5.16 10.77
N GLN A 123 -6.32 5.74 11.68
CA GLN A 123 -4.86 5.56 11.70
C GLN A 123 -4.53 4.19 12.29
N GLU A 124 -3.84 3.35 11.52
CA GLU A 124 -3.43 2.01 11.96
C GLU A 124 -1.95 1.96 12.36
N GLY A 125 -1.29 3.12 12.36
CA GLY A 125 0.10 3.28 12.78
C GLY A 125 1.09 3.01 11.65
N ILE A 126 2.29 2.59 12.03
CA ILE A 126 3.37 2.33 11.06
C ILE A 126 3.18 0.93 10.47
N ALA A 127 2.97 0.88 9.16
CA ALA A 127 2.81 -0.35 8.38
C ALA A 127 4.14 -1.09 8.21
N TRP A 128 5.17 -0.33 7.82
CA TRP A 128 6.54 -0.76 7.56
C TRP A 128 7.46 0.46 7.45
N TYR A 129 8.72 0.22 7.09
CA TYR A 129 9.72 1.26 6.89
C TYR A 129 10.33 1.21 5.49
N GLY A 130 10.64 2.37 4.92
CA GLY A 130 11.49 2.55 3.75
C GLY A 130 12.93 2.93 4.13
N VAL A 131 13.82 2.98 3.15
CA VAL A 131 15.23 3.38 3.33
C VAL A 131 15.41 4.90 3.26
N LYS A 132 16.39 5.42 3.99
CA LYS A 132 16.85 6.82 3.87
C LYS A 132 17.61 7.01 2.55
N ARG A 133 17.44 8.18 1.93
CA ARG A 133 18.19 8.60 0.74
C ARG A 133 19.27 9.60 1.10
#